data_AF-A0A1G4E4R1-F1
#
_entry.id   AF-A0A1G4E4R1-F1
#
_cell.length_a   1.000
_cell.length_b   1.000
_cell.length_c   1.000
_cell.angle_alpha   90.00
_cell.angle_beta   90.00
_cell.angle_gamma   90.00
#
_symmetry.space_group_name_H-M   'P 1'
#
loop_
_entity.id
_entity.type
_entity.pdbx_description
1 polymer ?
#
loop_
_entity_poly.entity_id
_entity_poly.type
_entity_poly.pdbx_seq_one_letter_code
_entity_poly.pdbx_strand_id
1 'polypeptide(L)'
;MFGLDSDNGSQKEESADSELKSTIQGDRIMFHHLPAYKFDQKLKEGVSNNIYSTYYNGIYYLQNQYAWVTDIFNKLSRNIRLVQGSYVEGDDFNKKRCYDLNFWLYDQVYKNLQSSKQNSEHMGNIIDKVQDVWKNIVDREFNNKEYKCYPDKELLLNIGYLQEIKDLFDFFEDYNQMKKEIIANTYKACFKYVDYLKQRIPVYYAWRDSCKVDGYACKRYIDDYMKYRPSSVANELSYFSVILTYYGNECYSKVYDIFVDAKERPKRNDGIYKQKMEDMKKAKSRENLLNTRLGDWLRGSKYYIPGDNGDYYYQLRFVRLRMFREKFLPPILAMLGAFLIFYALF
;
A
#
# COMPACT_ATOMS: atom_id res chain seq x y z
N MET A 1 -31.11 -49.30 -0.95
CA MET A 1 -31.90 -48.22 -0.32
C MET A 1 -31.11 -47.74 0.88
N PHE A 2 -30.51 -46.56 0.79
CA PHE A 2 -30.17 -45.58 1.84
C PHE A 2 -29.20 -44.59 1.18
N GLY A 3 -29.66 -43.34 1.10
CA GLY A 3 -29.12 -42.29 0.26
C GLY A 3 -27.84 -41.67 0.80
N LEU A 4 -27.03 -41.18 -0.14
CA LEU A 4 -25.93 -40.25 0.09
C LEU A 4 -26.48 -38.85 -0.18
N ASP A 5 -26.63 -38.06 0.87
CA ASP A 5 -26.87 -36.62 0.73
C ASP A 5 -25.53 -35.95 0.41
N SER A 6 -25.42 -35.39 -0.80
CA SER A 6 -24.36 -34.46 -1.16
C SER A 6 -24.77 -33.08 -0.68
N ASP A 7 -24.17 -32.64 0.43
CA ASP A 7 -24.35 -31.26 0.89
C ASP A 7 -23.43 -30.34 0.07
N ASN A 8 -24.08 -29.46 -0.68
CA ASN A 8 -23.50 -28.62 -1.71
C ASN A 8 -22.97 -27.33 -1.06
N GLY A 9 -21.72 -27.37 -0.60
CA GLY A 9 -20.98 -26.20 -0.13
C GLY A 9 -20.69 -25.25 -1.30
N SER A 10 -21.56 -24.25 -1.47
CA SER A 10 -21.48 -23.23 -2.51
C SER A 10 -20.18 -22.42 -2.44
N GLN A 11 -19.32 -22.69 -3.42
CA GLN A 11 -18.50 -21.78 -4.20
C GLN A 11 -17.96 -20.51 -3.51
N LYS A 12 -16.68 -20.59 -3.16
CA LYS A 12 -15.75 -19.47 -3.01
C LYS A 12 -15.72 -18.70 -4.34
N GLU A 13 -16.28 -17.49 -4.35
CA GLU A 13 -16.10 -16.55 -5.47
C GLU A 13 -14.64 -16.07 -5.46
N GLU A 14 -13.83 -16.70 -6.30
CA GLU A 14 -12.45 -16.32 -6.57
C GLU A 14 -12.46 -15.07 -7.46
N SER A 15 -12.57 -13.89 -6.83
CA SER A 15 -12.47 -12.62 -7.55
C SER A 15 -11.04 -12.43 -8.07
N ALA A 16 -10.92 -11.92 -9.30
CA ALA A 16 -9.70 -11.72 -10.11
C ALA A 16 -8.64 -10.72 -9.55
N ASP A 17 -8.43 -10.69 -8.24
CA ASP A 17 -7.36 -9.94 -7.57
C ASP A 17 -6.09 -10.80 -7.35
N SER A 18 -6.10 -12.09 -7.72
CA SER A 18 -5.01 -13.05 -7.43
C SER A 18 -3.78 -12.97 -8.35
N GLU A 19 -3.79 -12.17 -9.42
CA GLU A 19 -2.66 -12.10 -10.36
C GLU A 19 -1.90 -10.77 -10.38
N LEU A 20 -2.11 -9.90 -9.39
CA LEU A 20 -1.17 -8.81 -9.13
C LEU A 20 -0.11 -9.27 -8.13
N LYS A 21 0.78 -10.20 -8.53
CA LYS A 21 1.92 -10.59 -7.69
C LYS A 21 2.72 -9.31 -7.40
N SER A 22 2.63 -8.85 -6.16
CA SER A 22 3.22 -7.61 -5.68
C SER A 22 4.67 -7.84 -5.25
N THR A 23 5.38 -6.76 -4.89
CA THR A 23 6.69 -6.80 -4.22
C THR A 23 6.59 -7.34 -2.78
N ILE A 24 5.38 -7.64 -2.34
CA ILE A 24 5.07 -8.27 -1.07
C ILE A 24 5.03 -9.78 -1.30
N GLN A 25 5.70 -10.53 -0.43
CA GLN A 25 5.70 -11.99 -0.48
C GLN A 25 4.31 -12.52 -0.05
N GLY A 26 3.53 -13.01 -1.01
CA GLY A 26 2.18 -13.57 -0.80
C GLY A 26 1.03 -12.67 -1.26
N ASP A 27 -0.20 -13.08 -0.98
CA ASP A 27 -1.40 -12.30 -1.27
C ASP A 27 -1.41 -11.00 -0.44
N ARG A 28 -1.89 -9.92 -1.06
CA ARG A 28 -1.98 -8.61 -0.39
C ARG A 28 -3.00 -8.69 0.73
N ILE A 29 -2.57 -8.40 1.96
CA ILE A 29 -3.46 -8.39 3.11
C ILE A 29 -4.25 -7.10 3.12
N MET A 30 -5.58 -7.23 3.08
CA MET A 30 -6.53 -6.13 3.10
C MET A 30 -7.53 -6.37 4.23
N PHE A 31 -7.94 -5.29 4.89
CA PHE A 31 -8.97 -5.37 5.94
C PHE A 31 -10.23 -4.63 5.49
N HIS A 32 -11.34 -5.34 5.43
CA HIS A 32 -12.60 -4.79 4.91
C HIS A 32 -13.16 -3.60 5.72
N HIS A 33 -12.80 -3.51 7.01
CA HIS A 33 -13.27 -2.44 7.88
C HIS A 33 -12.48 -1.13 7.71
N LEU A 34 -11.29 -1.18 7.10
CA LEU A 34 -10.38 -0.04 6.96
C LEU A 34 -10.79 0.90 5.79
N PRO A 35 -10.49 2.21 5.90
CA PRO A 35 -10.94 3.22 4.94
C PRO A 35 -10.40 3.00 3.52
N ALA A 36 -9.13 2.66 3.35
CA ALA A 36 -8.53 2.49 2.03
C ALA A 36 -9.23 1.39 1.22
N TYR A 37 -9.54 0.26 1.88
CA TYR A 37 -10.29 -0.83 1.26
C TYR A 37 -11.71 -0.39 0.86
N LYS A 38 -12.43 0.28 1.76
CA LYS A 38 -13.79 0.75 1.49
C LYS A 38 -13.86 1.69 0.29
N PHE A 39 -12.86 2.57 0.12
CA PHE A 39 -12.81 3.46 -1.02
C PHE A 39 -12.47 2.71 -2.32
N ASP A 40 -11.51 1.78 -2.28
CA ASP A 40 -11.15 0.93 -3.43
C ASP A 40 -12.36 0.13 -3.95
N GLN A 41 -13.18 -0.42 -3.05
CA GLN A 41 -14.40 -1.14 -3.44
C GLN A 41 -15.39 -0.26 -4.18
N LYS A 42 -15.56 1.00 -3.73
CA LYS A 42 -16.44 1.95 -4.44
C LYS A 42 -15.99 2.11 -5.89
N LEU A 43 -14.69 2.25 -6.17
CA LEU A 43 -14.19 2.38 -7.54
C LEU A 43 -14.47 1.16 -8.44
N LYS A 44 -14.66 -0.03 -7.83
CA LYS A 44 -14.86 -1.30 -8.52
C LYS A 44 -16.33 -1.68 -8.75
N GLU A 45 -17.27 -1.03 -8.07
CA GLU A 45 -18.71 -1.32 -8.22
C GLU A 45 -19.16 -1.30 -9.69
N GLY A 46 -20.05 -2.23 -10.05
CA GLY A 46 -20.59 -2.34 -11.40
C GLY A 46 -21.48 -1.17 -11.77
N VAL A 47 -21.41 -0.75 -13.03
CA VAL A 47 -22.27 0.32 -13.58
C VAL A 47 -22.60 0.04 -15.04
N SER A 48 -23.88 0.17 -15.39
CA SER A 48 -24.39 -0.11 -16.74
C SER A 48 -24.44 1.13 -17.65
N ASN A 49 -24.41 2.34 -17.08
CA ASN A 49 -24.58 3.58 -17.83
C ASN A 49 -23.35 4.50 -17.74
N ASN A 50 -23.00 5.13 -18.86
CA ASN A 50 -21.99 6.18 -18.92
C ASN A 50 -22.66 7.56 -18.86
N ILE A 51 -22.57 8.22 -17.69
CA ILE A 51 -23.13 9.55 -17.45
C ILE A 51 -22.43 10.68 -18.25
N TYR A 52 -21.26 10.43 -18.81
CA TYR A 52 -20.48 11.36 -19.62
C TYR A 52 -20.24 10.82 -21.04
N SER A 53 -21.16 9.99 -21.56
CA SER A 53 -21.00 9.24 -22.81
C SER A 53 -20.56 10.09 -24.00
N THR A 54 -21.08 11.32 -24.12
CA THR A 54 -20.78 12.26 -25.20
C THR A 54 -19.30 12.64 -25.28
N TYR A 55 -18.58 12.65 -24.16
CA TYR A 55 -17.16 12.96 -24.11
C TYR A 55 -16.29 11.87 -24.74
N TYR A 56 -16.81 10.65 -24.87
CA TYR A 56 -16.09 9.49 -25.41
C TYR A 56 -16.23 9.33 -26.93
N ASN A 57 -17.04 10.16 -27.60
CA ASN A 57 -17.34 10.04 -29.03
C ASN A 57 -16.08 9.92 -29.91
N GLY A 58 -15.04 10.72 -29.60
CA GLY A 58 -13.78 10.72 -30.36
C GLY A 58 -12.94 9.45 -30.19
N ILE A 59 -13.27 8.58 -29.23
CA ILE A 59 -12.54 7.36 -28.93
C ILE A 59 -13.43 6.10 -28.94
N TYR A 60 -14.65 6.17 -29.48
CA TYR A 60 -15.53 5.00 -29.59
C TYR A 60 -14.97 3.87 -30.44
N TYR A 61 -14.08 4.17 -31.39
CA TYR A 61 -13.39 3.12 -32.14
C TYR A 61 -12.61 2.14 -31.25
N LEU A 62 -12.19 2.56 -30.04
CA LEU A 62 -11.55 1.69 -29.06
C LEU A 62 -12.50 0.58 -28.57
N GLN A 63 -13.80 0.83 -28.49
CA GLN A 63 -14.79 -0.18 -28.11
C GLN A 63 -14.89 -1.29 -29.17
N ASN A 64 -14.75 -0.93 -30.44
CA ASN A 64 -14.74 -1.90 -31.55
C ASN A 64 -13.48 -2.77 -31.53
N GLN A 65 -12.36 -2.21 -31.07
CA GLN A 65 -11.09 -2.93 -30.96
C GLN A 65 -11.00 -3.75 -29.68
N TYR A 66 -11.63 -3.28 -28.60
CA TYR A 66 -11.52 -3.82 -27.25
C TYR A 66 -12.88 -3.78 -26.53
N ALA A 67 -13.57 -4.91 -26.49
CA ALA A 67 -14.91 -5.00 -25.87
C ALA A 67 -14.92 -4.56 -24.38
N TRP A 68 -13.83 -4.79 -23.65
CA TRP A 68 -13.69 -4.40 -22.24
C TRP A 68 -13.61 -2.88 -22.01
N VAL A 69 -13.31 -2.09 -23.05
CA VAL A 69 -13.18 -0.62 -22.93
C VAL A 69 -14.51 0.02 -22.54
N THR A 70 -15.64 -0.55 -22.96
CA THR A 70 -16.98 -0.06 -22.60
C THR A 70 -17.19 -0.05 -21.09
N ASP A 71 -16.77 -1.10 -20.39
CA ASP A 71 -16.85 -1.19 -18.93
C ASP A 71 -15.98 -0.12 -18.26
N ILE A 72 -14.76 0.11 -18.78
CA ILE A 72 -13.89 1.18 -18.29
C ILE A 72 -14.54 2.55 -18.48
N PHE A 73 -15.15 2.84 -19.63
CA PHE A 73 -15.79 4.15 -19.87
C PHE A 73 -16.96 4.40 -18.92
N ASN A 74 -17.79 3.39 -18.69
CA ASN A 74 -18.91 3.47 -17.75
C ASN A 74 -18.40 3.73 -16.33
N LYS A 75 -17.46 2.91 -15.86
CA LYS A 75 -16.89 3.00 -14.50
C LYS A 75 -16.09 4.29 -14.29
N LEU A 76 -15.27 4.70 -15.25
CA LEU A 76 -14.48 5.92 -15.14
C LEU A 76 -15.37 7.14 -14.98
N SER A 77 -16.43 7.26 -15.79
CA SER A 77 -17.36 8.38 -15.69
C SER A 77 -18.01 8.49 -14.32
N ARG A 78 -18.46 7.36 -13.78
CA ARG A 78 -18.97 7.28 -12.40
C ARG A 78 -17.88 7.62 -11.38
N ASN A 79 -16.69 7.08 -11.53
CA ASN A 79 -15.57 7.26 -10.60
C ASN A 79 -15.07 8.71 -10.56
N ILE A 80 -15.04 9.42 -11.70
CA ILE A 80 -14.73 10.86 -11.75
C ILE A 80 -15.72 11.62 -10.87
N ARG A 81 -17.03 11.39 -11.07
CA ARG A 81 -18.06 12.02 -10.24
C ARG A 81 -17.90 11.67 -8.75
N LEU A 82 -17.59 10.41 -8.44
CA LEU A 82 -17.37 9.94 -7.07
C LEU A 82 -16.20 10.66 -6.40
N VAL A 83 -15.04 10.73 -7.05
CA VAL A 83 -13.85 11.37 -6.48
C VAL A 83 -14.07 12.86 -6.30
N GLN A 84 -14.58 13.55 -7.32
CA GLN A 84 -14.84 14.99 -7.27
C GLN A 84 -15.88 15.34 -6.19
N GLY A 85 -16.93 14.50 -6.04
CA GLY A 85 -17.96 14.66 -5.03
C GLY A 85 -17.54 14.26 -3.61
N SER A 86 -16.42 13.54 -3.45
CA SER A 86 -15.88 13.09 -2.16
C SER A 86 -14.91 14.09 -1.51
N TYR A 87 -14.78 15.29 -2.08
CA TYR A 87 -13.91 16.32 -1.53
C TYR A 87 -14.39 16.77 -0.15
N VAL A 88 -13.47 16.83 0.81
CA VAL A 88 -13.70 17.33 2.16
C VAL A 88 -12.62 18.34 2.49
N GLU A 89 -12.98 19.59 2.76
CA GLU A 89 -12.01 20.63 3.10
C GLU A 89 -11.12 20.20 4.29
N GLY A 90 -9.80 20.39 4.15
CA GLY A 90 -8.82 19.99 5.18
C GLY A 90 -8.50 18.51 5.26
N ASP A 91 -9.13 17.63 4.47
CA ASP A 91 -8.79 16.20 4.44
C ASP A 91 -7.51 15.93 3.62
N ASP A 92 -6.49 15.37 4.28
CA ASP A 92 -5.21 15.00 3.66
C ASP A 92 -5.36 13.95 2.54
N PHE A 93 -6.44 13.17 2.56
CA PHE A 93 -6.66 12.08 1.63
C PHE A 93 -7.45 12.47 0.39
N ASN A 94 -7.84 13.75 0.22
CA ASN A 94 -8.44 14.23 -1.02
C ASN A 94 -7.56 13.89 -2.23
N LYS A 95 -6.29 14.30 -2.18
CA LYS A 95 -5.32 14.03 -3.25
C LYS A 95 -5.10 12.53 -3.42
N LYS A 96 -5.00 11.76 -2.33
CA LYS A 96 -4.90 10.29 -2.37
C LYS A 96 -6.06 9.63 -3.11
N ARG A 97 -7.31 10.05 -2.91
CA ARG A 97 -8.47 9.52 -3.65
C ARG A 97 -8.35 9.76 -5.16
N CYS A 98 -7.70 10.84 -5.57
CA CYS A 98 -7.36 11.08 -6.96
C CYS A 98 -6.26 10.15 -7.49
N TYR A 99 -5.27 9.85 -6.66
CA TYR A 99 -4.28 8.82 -6.97
C TYR A 99 -4.95 7.45 -7.15
N ASP A 100 -5.87 7.05 -6.28
CA ASP A 100 -6.58 5.77 -6.40
C ASP A 100 -7.34 5.65 -7.73
N LEU A 101 -7.95 6.74 -8.21
CA LEU A 101 -8.62 6.75 -9.52
C LEU A 101 -7.62 6.64 -10.67
N ASN A 102 -6.50 7.35 -10.60
CA ASN A 102 -5.42 7.19 -11.57
C ASN A 102 -4.90 5.75 -11.57
N PHE A 103 -4.52 5.22 -10.41
CA PHE A 103 -4.10 3.82 -10.24
C PHE A 103 -5.13 2.84 -10.83
N TRP A 104 -6.41 3.00 -10.48
CA TRP A 104 -7.49 2.14 -10.95
C TRP A 104 -7.54 2.08 -12.47
N LEU A 105 -7.43 3.22 -13.17
CA LEU A 105 -7.43 3.22 -14.64
C LEU A 105 -6.25 2.40 -15.20
N TYR A 106 -5.05 2.59 -14.67
CA TYR A 106 -3.86 1.86 -15.11
C TYR A 106 -4.00 0.35 -14.84
N ASP A 107 -4.49 -0.02 -13.66
CA ASP A 107 -4.72 -1.42 -13.27
C ASP A 107 -5.76 -2.11 -14.16
N GLN A 108 -6.89 -1.44 -14.44
CA GLN A 108 -7.94 -2.00 -15.30
C GLN A 108 -7.46 -2.21 -16.73
N VAL A 109 -6.74 -1.24 -17.31
CA VAL A 109 -6.18 -1.39 -18.67
C VAL A 109 -5.10 -2.48 -18.67
N TYR A 110 -4.23 -2.53 -17.66
CA TYR A 110 -3.19 -3.55 -17.55
C TYR A 110 -3.77 -4.96 -17.49
N LYS A 111 -4.70 -5.22 -16.58
CA LYS A 111 -5.33 -6.54 -16.39
C LYS A 111 -6.00 -7.05 -17.67
N ASN A 112 -6.68 -6.15 -18.40
CA ASN A 112 -7.34 -6.52 -19.65
C ASN A 112 -6.39 -6.70 -20.85
N LEU A 113 -5.18 -6.12 -20.81
CA LEU A 113 -4.18 -6.30 -21.87
C LEU A 113 -3.21 -7.47 -21.58
N GLN A 114 -2.94 -7.76 -20.31
CA GLN A 114 -2.07 -8.88 -19.91
C GLN A 114 -2.57 -10.21 -20.45
N SER A 115 -3.89 -10.39 -20.56
CA SER A 115 -4.54 -11.57 -21.14
C SER A 115 -4.32 -11.74 -22.65
N SER A 116 -3.85 -10.71 -23.37
CA SER A 116 -3.84 -10.70 -24.85
C SER A 116 -2.45 -10.66 -25.50
N LYS A 117 -1.34 -10.78 -24.76
CA LYS A 117 0.05 -10.60 -25.26
C LYS A 117 0.31 -9.24 -25.97
N GLN A 118 -0.62 -8.27 -25.87
CA GLN A 118 -0.49 -6.99 -26.56
C GLN A 118 0.39 -6.01 -25.76
N ASN A 119 1.31 -5.37 -26.49
CA ASN A 119 2.46 -4.61 -26.00
C ASN A 119 2.14 -3.41 -25.09
N SER A 120 3.14 -2.96 -24.33
CA SER A 120 3.14 -1.72 -23.52
C SER A 120 2.76 -0.45 -24.28
N GLU A 121 2.99 -0.43 -25.60
CA GLU A 121 2.62 0.68 -26.48
C GLU A 121 1.10 0.84 -26.61
N HIS A 122 0.36 -0.27 -26.74
CA HIS A 122 -1.11 -0.25 -26.75
C HIS A 122 -1.67 0.23 -25.41
N MET A 123 -1.06 -0.20 -24.30
CA MET A 123 -1.44 0.27 -22.97
C MET A 123 -1.31 1.78 -22.83
N GLY A 124 -0.13 2.34 -23.18
CA GLY A 124 0.11 3.77 -23.12
C GLY A 124 -0.89 4.57 -23.97
N ASN A 125 -1.10 4.14 -25.22
CA ASN A 125 -2.02 4.81 -26.15
C ASN A 125 -3.46 4.85 -25.63
N ILE A 126 -3.96 3.73 -25.08
CA ILE A 126 -5.32 3.65 -24.53
C ILE A 126 -5.44 4.56 -23.30
N ILE A 127 -4.49 4.49 -22.38
CA ILE A 127 -4.49 5.32 -21.16
C ILE A 127 -4.46 6.80 -21.52
N ASP A 128 -3.56 7.23 -22.41
CA ASP A 128 -3.43 8.64 -22.81
C ASP A 128 -4.75 9.20 -23.37
N LYS A 129 -5.39 8.45 -24.28
CA LYS A 129 -6.68 8.83 -24.88
C LYS A 129 -7.80 8.91 -23.86
N VAL A 130 -7.85 7.96 -22.94
CA VAL A 130 -8.87 7.93 -21.88
C VAL A 130 -8.63 9.05 -20.86
N GLN A 131 -7.38 9.35 -20.55
CA GLN A 131 -7.00 10.49 -19.71
C GLN A 131 -7.38 11.83 -20.36
N ASP A 132 -7.22 11.99 -21.68
CA ASP A 132 -7.67 13.20 -22.37
C ASP A 132 -9.18 13.41 -22.25
N VAL A 133 -9.97 12.34 -22.36
CA VAL A 133 -11.42 12.38 -22.12
C VAL A 133 -11.73 12.75 -20.67
N TRP A 134 -11.06 12.13 -19.70
CA TRP A 134 -11.22 12.45 -18.28
C TRP A 134 -10.92 13.94 -18.03
N LYS A 135 -9.80 14.46 -18.52
CA LYS A 135 -9.46 15.88 -18.38
C LYS A 135 -10.59 16.77 -18.91
N ASN A 136 -11.12 16.48 -20.09
CA ASN A 136 -12.22 17.25 -20.68
C ASN A 136 -13.50 17.22 -19.83
N ILE A 137 -13.83 16.08 -19.22
CA ILE A 137 -14.95 15.97 -18.29
C ILE A 137 -14.72 16.89 -17.08
N VAL A 138 -13.53 16.85 -16.48
CA VAL A 138 -13.20 17.68 -15.31
C VAL A 138 -13.24 19.17 -15.65
N ASP A 139 -12.66 19.55 -16.78
CA ASP A 139 -12.60 20.94 -17.23
C ASP A 139 -13.98 21.54 -17.51
N ARG A 140 -14.96 20.74 -17.94
CA ARG A 140 -16.30 21.22 -18.28
C ARG A 140 -17.32 21.05 -17.16
N GLU A 141 -17.38 19.87 -16.55
CA GLU A 141 -18.42 19.50 -15.57
C GLU A 141 -18.09 19.96 -14.14
N PHE A 142 -16.80 20.21 -13.86
CA PHE A 142 -16.32 20.58 -12.53
C PHE A 142 -15.53 21.90 -12.56
N ASN A 143 -15.78 22.75 -13.57
CA ASN A 143 -15.05 24.00 -13.79
C ASN A 143 -15.07 24.96 -12.59
N ASN A 144 -16.17 24.97 -11.85
CA ASN A 144 -16.45 25.84 -10.69
C ASN A 144 -15.99 25.26 -9.36
N LYS A 145 -15.37 24.07 -9.35
CA LYS A 145 -14.84 23.46 -8.13
C LYS A 145 -13.42 23.94 -7.86
N GLU A 146 -13.13 24.24 -6.59
CA GLU A 146 -11.78 24.60 -6.14
C GLU A 146 -10.84 23.40 -6.25
N TYR A 147 -11.26 22.26 -5.70
CA TYR A 147 -10.56 20.99 -5.87
C TYR A 147 -10.97 20.32 -7.17
N LYS A 148 -9.98 19.90 -7.96
CA LYS A 148 -10.18 19.13 -9.19
C LYS A 148 -9.19 17.97 -9.24
N CYS A 149 -9.74 16.76 -9.26
CA CYS A 149 -8.96 15.56 -9.54
C CYS A 149 -8.76 15.36 -11.04
N TYR A 150 -7.54 15.59 -11.52
CA TYR A 150 -7.14 15.40 -12.91
C TYR A 150 -6.39 14.07 -13.13
N PRO A 151 -6.37 13.55 -14.36
CA PRO A 151 -5.44 12.49 -14.73
C PRO A 151 -4.00 12.97 -14.56
N ASP A 152 -3.15 12.14 -13.96
CA ASP A 152 -1.74 12.43 -13.70
C ASP A 152 -0.86 11.75 -14.75
N LYS A 153 -0.47 12.53 -15.75
CA LYS A 153 0.41 12.09 -16.85
C LYS A 153 1.88 11.96 -16.42
N GLU A 154 2.25 12.39 -15.21
CA GLU A 154 3.61 12.22 -14.68
C GLU A 154 3.82 10.84 -14.04
N LEU A 155 2.75 10.07 -13.83
CA LEU A 155 2.83 8.71 -13.32
C LEU A 155 3.53 7.78 -14.32
N LEU A 156 4.46 6.98 -13.81
CA LEU A 156 5.19 6.03 -14.62
C LEU A 156 4.27 4.88 -15.03
N LEU A 157 4.33 4.51 -16.31
CA LEU A 157 3.64 3.34 -16.86
C LEU A 157 4.33 2.04 -16.41
N ASN A 158 4.28 1.76 -15.10
CA ASN A 158 4.80 0.57 -14.45
C ASN A 158 3.89 0.22 -13.27
N ILE A 159 3.23 -0.92 -13.34
CA ILE A 159 2.24 -1.35 -12.35
C ILE A 159 2.89 -1.69 -11.01
N GLY A 160 4.12 -2.20 -11.01
CA GLY A 160 4.85 -2.46 -9.76
C GLY A 160 5.13 -1.17 -8.97
N TYR A 161 5.57 -0.12 -9.65
CA TYR A 161 5.75 1.23 -9.11
C TYR A 161 4.43 1.77 -8.54
N LEU A 162 3.38 1.75 -9.36
CA LEU A 162 2.07 2.27 -8.97
C LEU A 162 1.49 1.51 -7.77
N GLN A 163 1.66 0.19 -7.75
CA GLN A 163 1.21 -0.63 -6.64
C GLN A 163 1.93 -0.31 -5.33
N GLU A 164 3.26 -0.09 -5.36
CA GLU A 164 4.01 0.26 -4.15
C GLU A 164 3.66 1.65 -3.60
N ILE A 165 3.43 2.62 -4.48
CA ILE A 165 2.93 3.94 -4.06
C ILE A 165 1.51 3.81 -3.50
N LYS A 166 0.65 2.99 -4.11
CA LYS A 166 -0.67 2.66 -3.54
C LYS A 166 -0.56 2.02 -2.16
N ASP A 167 0.34 1.04 -1.96
CA ASP A 167 0.58 0.40 -0.67
C ASP A 167 0.97 1.42 0.41
N LEU A 168 1.81 2.39 0.04
CA LEU A 168 2.22 3.48 0.93
C LEU A 168 1.03 4.37 1.33
N PHE A 169 0.21 4.76 0.35
CA PHE A 169 -0.92 5.65 0.58
C PHE A 169 -2.08 4.97 1.33
N ASP A 170 -2.37 3.71 1.01
CA ASP A 170 -3.35 2.90 1.75
C ASP A 170 -2.89 2.75 3.21
N PHE A 171 -1.59 2.54 3.45
CA PHE A 171 -1.03 2.52 4.81
C PHE A 171 -1.24 3.85 5.55
N PHE A 172 -1.06 5.01 4.89
CA PHE A 172 -1.30 6.32 5.50
C PHE A 172 -2.77 6.52 5.88
N GLU A 173 -3.69 6.17 4.98
CA GLU A 173 -5.14 6.33 5.20
C GLU A 173 -5.64 5.44 6.34
N ASP A 174 -5.15 4.21 6.40
CA ASP A 174 -5.51 3.23 7.41
C ASP A 174 -4.86 3.50 8.78
N TYR A 175 -3.76 4.26 8.80
CA TYR A 175 -2.87 4.43 9.96
C TYR A 175 -3.60 4.83 11.23
N ASN A 176 -4.45 5.87 11.17
CA ASN A 176 -5.12 6.41 12.35
C ASN A 176 -6.12 5.43 12.96
N GLN A 177 -6.86 4.69 12.10
CA GLN A 177 -7.80 3.66 12.56
C GLN A 177 -7.04 2.49 13.19
N MET A 178 -6.01 1.99 12.51
CA MET A 178 -5.17 0.92 13.04
C MET A 178 -4.49 1.30 14.36
N LYS A 179 -3.93 2.51 14.45
CA LYS A 179 -3.28 3.04 15.65
C LYS A 179 -4.23 3.02 16.85
N LYS A 180 -5.48 3.48 16.68
CA LYS A 180 -6.50 3.44 17.74
C LYS A 180 -6.75 2.01 18.22
N GLU A 181 -6.90 1.06 17.31
CA GLU A 181 -7.12 -0.35 17.64
C GLU A 181 -5.91 -0.99 18.34
N ILE A 182 -4.70 -0.64 17.93
CA ILE A 182 -3.44 -1.10 18.52
C ILE A 182 -3.29 -0.58 19.96
N ILE A 183 -3.62 0.68 20.21
CA ILE A 183 -3.57 1.27 21.56
C ILE A 183 -4.64 0.66 22.46
N ALA A 184 -5.86 0.44 21.93
CA ALA A 184 -6.97 -0.12 22.70
C ALA A 184 -6.72 -1.56 23.18
N ASN A 185 -6.12 -2.42 22.34
CA ASN A 185 -5.75 -3.77 22.74
C ASN A 185 -4.52 -4.26 21.98
N THR A 186 -3.34 -3.93 22.50
CA THR A 186 -2.06 -4.20 21.82
C THR A 186 -1.81 -5.69 21.59
N TYR A 187 -2.20 -6.56 22.51
CA TYR A 187 -2.03 -8.01 22.37
C TYR A 187 -2.84 -8.53 21.18
N LYS A 188 -4.15 -8.31 21.16
CA LYS A 188 -5.04 -8.79 20.09
C LYS A 188 -4.70 -8.12 18.75
N ALA A 189 -4.40 -6.82 18.78
CA ALA A 189 -4.04 -6.07 17.59
C ALA A 189 -2.74 -6.55 16.96
N CYS A 190 -1.77 -7.02 17.76
CA CYS A 190 -0.54 -7.59 17.20
C CYS A 190 -0.84 -8.78 16.29
N PHE A 191 -1.54 -9.80 16.80
CA PHE A 191 -1.88 -10.97 15.98
C PHE A 191 -2.79 -10.61 14.80
N LYS A 192 -3.68 -9.62 14.96
CA LYS A 192 -4.52 -9.12 13.87
C LYS A 192 -3.70 -8.47 12.75
N TYR A 193 -2.67 -7.69 13.07
CA TYR A 193 -2.00 -6.81 12.12
C TYR A 193 -0.58 -7.23 11.74
N VAL A 194 0.06 -8.18 12.42
CA VAL A 194 1.49 -8.51 12.23
C VAL A 194 1.84 -8.82 10.77
N ASP A 195 1.03 -9.61 10.09
CA ASP A 195 1.29 -9.95 8.69
C ASP A 195 1.09 -8.74 7.78
N TYR A 196 0.05 -7.92 8.00
CA TYR A 196 -0.11 -6.65 7.27
C TYR A 196 1.07 -5.69 7.50
N LEU A 197 1.54 -5.57 8.74
CA LEU A 197 2.70 -4.75 9.09
C LEU A 197 3.96 -5.24 8.38
N LYS A 198 4.14 -6.57 8.25
CA LYS A 198 5.22 -7.19 7.48
C LYS A 198 5.21 -6.75 6.02
N GLN A 199 4.03 -6.50 5.46
CA GLN A 199 3.87 -6.01 4.08
C GLN A 199 4.08 -4.49 3.96
N ARG A 200 3.51 -3.69 4.88
CA ARG A 200 3.44 -2.23 4.74
C ARG A 200 4.63 -1.45 5.32
N ILE A 201 5.19 -1.90 6.44
CA ILE A 201 6.30 -1.19 7.09
C ILE A 201 7.54 -1.11 6.17
N PRO A 202 7.96 -2.18 5.46
CA PRO A 202 9.05 -2.09 4.50
C PRO A 202 8.79 -1.07 3.37
N VAL A 203 7.56 -1.01 2.86
CA VAL A 203 7.17 -0.04 1.82
C VAL A 203 7.31 1.39 2.36
N TYR A 204 6.83 1.65 3.58
CA TYR A 204 6.98 2.94 4.24
C TYR A 204 8.44 3.39 4.30
N TYR A 205 9.33 2.57 4.86
CA TYR A 205 10.73 2.98 5.05
C TYR A 205 11.51 3.09 3.74
N ALA A 206 11.15 2.30 2.73
CA ALA A 206 11.74 2.39 1.39
C ALA A 206 11.34 3.68 0.67
N TRP A 207 10.06 4.09 0.76
CA TRP A 207 9.52 5.19 -0.05
C TRP A 207 9.38 6.53 0.66
N ARG A 208 9.29 6.60 1.99
CA ARG A 208 8.97 7.84 2.72
C ARG A 208 9.85 9.04 2.35
N ASP A 209 11.11 8.82 1.97
CA ASP A 209 12.04 9.90 1.65
C ASP A 209 11.74 10.51 0.28
N SER A 210 11.05 9.78 -0.62
CA SER A 210 10.52 10.32 -1.87
C SER A 210 9.44 11.39 -1.64
N CYS A 211 8.75 11.35 -0.50
CA CYS A 211 7.72 12.31 -0.11
C CYS A 211 8.29 13.68 0.26
N LYS A 212 9.62 13.84 0.30
CA LYS A 212 10.30 15.13 0.53
C LYS A 212 10.60 15.89 -0.75
N VAL A 213 10.55 15.22 -1.90
CA VAL A 213 11.01 15.75 -3.18
C VAL A 213 9.82 16.25 -3.97
N ASP A 214 9.81 17.54 -4.28
CA ASP A 214 8.76 18.13 -5.11
C ASP A 214 8.70 17.47 -6.49
N GLY A 215 7.49 17.25 -6.98
CA GLY A 215 7.26 16.57 -8.26
C GLY A 215 7.43 15.05 -8.22
N TYR A 216 7.76 14.43 -7.08
CA TYR A 216 7.64 12.97 -6.92
C TYR A 216 6.22 12.59 -6.51
N ALA A 217 5.75 11.42 -6.94
CA ALA A 217 4.37 11.01 -6.73
C ALA A 217 3.96 11.08 -5.25
N CYS A 218 4.80 10.61 -4.33
CA CYS A 218 4.46 10.69 -2.91
C CYS A 218 4.15 12.13 -2.46
N LYS A 219 5.02 13.09 -2.79
CA LYS A 219 4.84 14.50 -2.40
C LYS A 219 3.64 15.16 -3.09
N ARG A 220 3.34 14.78 -4.34
CA ARG A 220 2.17 15.29 -5.07
C ARG A 220 0.84 14.93 -4.40
N TYR A 221 0.77 13.77 -3.73
CA TYR A 221 -0.48 13.24 -3.19
C TYR A 221 -0.59 13.27 -1.67
N ILE A 222 0.51 13.38 -0.94
CA ILE A 222 0.52 13.41 0.53
C ILE A 222 1.45 14.53 1.00
N ASP A 223 0.88 15.53 1.68
CA ASP A 223 1.63 16.71 2.11
C ASP A 223 2.41 16.46 3.41
N ASP A 224 1.71 16.03 4.47
CA ASP A 224 2.28 15.67 5.77
C ASP A 224 2.32 14.15 5.94
N TYR A 225 3.35 13.52 5.38
CA TYR A 225 3.54 12.08 5.48
C TYR A 225 4.15 11.66 6.84
N MET A 226 4.72 12.60 7.60
CA MET A 226 5.48 12.29 8.82
C MET A 226 4.58 11.95 10.01
N LYS A 227 3.34 12.46 10.06
CA LYS A 227 2.34 12.03 11.06
C LYS A 227 2.03 10.54 11.01
N TYR A 228 2.20 9.89 9.86
CA TYR A 228 1.94 8.47 9.66
C TYR A 228 3.15 7.58 9.93
N ARG A 229 4.16 8.10 10.63
CA ARG A 229 5.37 7.34 10.97
C ARG A 229 5.00 6.12 11.85
N PRO A 230 5.23 4.88 11.39
CA PRO A 230 4.81 3.68 12.13
C PRO A 230 5.42 3.61 13.53
N SER A 231 6.66 4.08 13.70
CA SER A 231 7.34 4.05 15.00
C SER A 231 6.78 5.03 16.03
N SER A 232 5.90 5.97 15.66
CA SER A 232 5.31 6.91 16.64
C SER A 232 4.28 6.22 17.54
N VAL A 233 3.66 5.11 17.09
CA VAL A 233 2.74 4.30 17.91
C VAL A 233 3.40 3.86 19.21
N ALA A 234 4.69 3.52 19.18
CA ALA A 234 5.44 3.05 20.34
C ALA A 234 5.48 4.04 21.51
N ASN A 235 5.26 5.34 21.27
CA ASN A 235 5.21 6.34 22.34
C ASN A 235 3.89 6.35 23.11
N GLU A 236 2.84 5.74 22.54
CA GLU A 236 1.49 5.70 23.11
C GLU A 236 1.12 4.31 23.66
N LEU A 237 1.98 3.31 23.46
CA LEU A 237 1.78 1.98 24.01
C LEU A 237 2.10 1.96 25.50
N SER A 238 1.32 1.18 26.25
CA SER A 238 1.58 0.95 27.68
C SER A 238 2.94 0.27 27.88
N TYR A 239 3.78 0.89 28.71
CA TYR A 239 5.08 0.34 29.11
C TYR A 239 4.94 -1.08 29.65
N PHE A 240 3.98 -1.32 30.56
CA PHE A 240 3.76 -2.63 31.14
C PHE A 240 3.32 -3.67 30.11
N SER A 241 2.46 -3.28 29.17
CA SER A 241 1.83 -4.21 28.22
C SER A 241 2.73 -4.63 27.07
N VAL A 242 3.75 -3.82 26.72
CA VAL A 242 4.66 -4.10 25.61
C VAL A 242 6.06 -4.40 26.11
N ILE A 243 6.60 -3.58 27.02
CA ILE A 243 8.01 -3.65 27.39
C ILE A 243 8.30 -4.80 28.36
N LEU A 244 7.41 -5.09 29.31
CA LEU A 244 7.59 -6.22 30.23
C LEU A 244 7.22 -7.57 29.61
N THR A 245 6.27 -7.59 28.68
CA THR A 245 5.77 -8.84 28.07
C THR A 245 6.47 -9.17 26.75
N TYR A 246 7.28 -8.26 26.19
CA TYR A 246 8.01 -8.43 24.94
C TYR A 246 8.71 -9.78 24.84
N TYR A 247 9.46 -10.15 25.88
CA TYR A 247 10.27 -11.36 25.90
C TYR A 247 9.45 -12.66 25.88
N GLY A 248 8.21 -12.62 26.36
CA GLY A 248 7.30 -13.77 26.36
C GLY A 248 6.29 -13.78 25.21
N ASN A 249 6.28 -12.74 24.36
CA ASN A 249 5.29 -12.58 23.31
C ASN A 249 5.93 -12.65 21.92
N GLU A 250 5.75 -13.80 21.26
CA GLU A 250 6.29 -14.08 19.92
C GLU A 250 5.85 -13.02 18.89
N CYS A 251 4.62 -12.52 18.99
CA CYS A 251 4.12 -11.52 18.06
C CYS A 251 4.86 -10.18 18.20
N TYR A 252 5.13 -9.72 19.42
CA TYR A 252 5.85 -8.47 19.64
C TYR A 252 7.29 -8.55 19.12
N SER A 253 7.97 -9.69 19.30
CA SER A 253 9.28 -9.92 18.70
C SER A 253 9.23 -9.84 17.17
N LYS A 254 8.24 -10.50 16.53
CA LYS A 254 8.07 -10.44 15.08
C LYS A 254 7.84 -9.02 14.57
N VAL A 255 7.01 -8.23 15.26
CA VAL A 255 6.79 -6.83 14.91
C VAL A 255 8.10 -6.04 15.01
N TYR A 256 8.90 -6.26 16.05
CA TYR A 256 10.21 -5.61 16.17
C TYR A 256 11.14 -5.96 14.99
N ASP A 257 11.25 -7.24 14.65
CA ASP A 257 12.10 -7.69 13.54
C ASP A 257 11.66 -7.05 12.22
N ILE A 258 10.35 -6.93 11.98
CA ILE A 258 9.79 -6.22 10.81
C ILE A 258 10.30 -4.78 10.75
N PHE A 259 10.35 -4.05 11.87
CA PHE A 259 10.83 -2.67 11.90
C PHE A 259 12.34 -2.57 11.63
N VAL A 260 13.14 -3.49 12.19
CA VAL A 260 14.59 -3.52 11.97
C VAL A 260 14.88 -3.80 10.50
N ASP A 261 14.32 -4.89 9.97
CA ASP A 261 14.51 -5.31 8.58
C ASP A 261 14.05 -4.24 7.59
N ALA A 262 12.93 -3.57 7.89
CA ALA A 262 12.37 -2.52 7.02
C ALA A 262 13.30 -1.30 6.90
N LYS A 263 13.98 -0.89 7.98
CA LYS A 263 14.90 0.25 7.96
C LYS A 263 16.14 -0.03 7.12
N GLU A 264 16.58 -1.28 7.07
CA GLU A 264 17.73 -1.74 6.29
C GLU A 264 17.41 -1.96 4.80
N ARG A 265 16.13 -1.85 4.40
CA ARG A 265 15.74 -1.99 2.99
C ARG A 265 16.32 -0.84 2.16
N PRO A 266 16.75 -1.10 0.91
CA PRO A 266 17.17 -0.06 -0.01
C PRO A 266 16.07 0.96 -0.23
N LYS A 267 16.44 2.24 -0.31
CA LYS A 267 15.49 3.33 -0.57
C LYS A 267 15.01 3.30 -2.02
N ARG A 268 13.79 3.79 -2.24
CA ARG A 268 13.10 3.88 -3.52
C ARG A 268 12.62 5.29 -3.76
N ASN A 269 12.58 5.68 -5.02
CA ASN A 269 12.00 6.95 -5.47
C ASN A 269 11.70 6.92 -6.98
N ASP A 270 10.93 7.88 -7.44
CA ASP A 270 10.52 8.05 -8.84
C ASP A 270 11.72 8.12 -9.79
N GLY A 271 12.79 8.82 -9.40
CA GLY A 271 14.01 8.96 -10.20
C GLY A 271 14.69 7.62 -10.51
N ILE A 272 14.80 6.73 -9.51
CA ILE A 272 15.34 5.39 -9.69
C ILE A 272 14.49 4.58 -10.69
N TYR A 273 13.16 4.63 -10.57
CA TYR A 273 12.27 3.95 -11.50
C TYR A 273 12.40 4.51 -12.92
N LYS A 274 12.39 5.84 -13.08
CA LYS A 274 12.58 6.52 -14.37
C LYS A 274 13.88 6.08 -15.04
N GLN A 275 15.00 6.18 -14.33
CA GLN A 275 16.30 5.84 -14.88
C GLN A 275 16.40 4.36 -15.26
N LYS A 276 15.86 3.45 -14.43
CA LYS A 276 15.83 2.02 -14.75
C LYS A 276 15.00 1.74 -16.01
N MET A 277 13.83 2.34 -16.13
CA MET A 277 12.97 2.19 -17.31
C MET A 277 13.66 2.70 -18.58
N GLU A 278 14.36 3.83 -18.51
CA GLU A 278 15.14 4.36 -19.64
C GLU A 278 16.27 3.42 -20.04
N ASP A 279 17.01 2.86 -19.08
CA ASP A 279 18.11 1.96 -19.36
C ASP A 279 17.64 0.62 -19.93
N MET A 280 16.50 0.10 -19.46
CA MET A 280 15.87 -1.08 -20.06
C MET A 280 15.42 -0.83 -21.51
N LYS A 281 14.87 0.35 -21.80
CA LYS A 281 14.50 0.76 -23.17
C LYS A 281 15.74 0.83 -24.06
N LYS A 282 16.83 1.48 -23.60
CA LYS A 282 18.09 1.59 -24.35
C LYS A 282 18.73 0.22 -24.61
N ALA A 283 18.67 -0.69 -23.64
CA ALA A 283 19.23 -2.03 -23.73
C ALA A 283 18.40 -2.98 -24.62
N LYS A 284 17.24 -2.57 -25.15
CA LYS A 284 16.27 -3.45 -25.82
C LYS A 284 15.98 -4.72 -25.01
N SER A 285 15.89 -4.58 -23.68
CA SER A 285 15.67 -5.71 -22.79
C SER A 285 14.34 -6.40 -23.13
N ARG A 286 14.32 -7.74 -23.08
CA ARG A 286 13.08 -8.54 -23.21
C ARG A 286 12.23 -8.51 -21.93
N GLU A 287 12.71 -7.89 -20.85
CA GLU A 287 11.94 -7.74 -19.62
C GLU A 287 10.71 -6.85 -19.82
N ASN A 288 9.59 -7.25 -19.21
CA ASN A 288 8.35 -6.49 -19.29
C ASN A 288 8.46 -5.19 -18.48
N LEU A 289 8.71 -4.08 -19.17
CA LEU A 289 8.80 -2.70 -18.63
C LEU A 289 7.61 -2.33 -17.72
N LEU A 290 6.43 -2.91 -17.95
CA LEU A 290 5.22 -2.64 -17.17
C LEU A 290 5.24 -3.27 -15.78
N ASN A 291 6.03 -4.33 -15.56
CA ASN A 291 6.04 -5.10 -14.30
C ASN A 291 7.44 -5.25 -13.71
N THR A 292 8.42 -4.49 -14.19
CA THR A 292 9.77 -4.58 -13.63
C THR A 292 9.79 -4.09 -12.18
N ARG A 293 10.25 -4.96 -11.27
CA ARG A 293 10.38 -4.68 -9.84
C ARG A 293 11.79 -4.16 -9.50
N LEU A 294 11.89 -3.35 -8.45
CA LEU A 294 13.16 -2.81 -7.97
C LEU A 294 13.67 -3.48 -6.69
N GLY A 295 12.78 -3.92 -5.79
CA GLY A 295 13.13 -4.31 -4.43
C GLY A 295 14.34 -5.23 -4.25
N ASP A 296 14.36 -6.38 -4.92
CA ASP A 296 15.36 -7.43 -4.64
C ASP A 296 16.68 -7.24 -5.41
N TRP A 297 16.68 -6.42 -6.45
CA TRP A 297 17.83 -6.21 -7.34
C TRP A 297 18.63 -4.95 -7.01
N LEU A 298 18.11 -4.06 -6.16
CA LEU A 298 18.77 -2.78 -5.87
C LEU A 298 20.15 -2.97 -5.24
N ARG A 299 20.37 -3.98 -4.39
CA ARG A 299 21.68 -4.25 -3.77
C ARG A 299 22.71 -4.66 -4.83
N GLY A 300 23.83 -3.93 -4.90
CA GLY A 300 24.87 -4.15 -5.90
C GLY A 300 24.59 -3.54 -7.28
N SER A 301 23.44 -2.88 -7.44
CA SER A 301 23.12 -2.13 -8.66
C SER A 301 23.59 -0.67 -8.57
N LYS A 302 23.74 -0.01 -9.72
CA LYS A 302 24.03 1.43 -9.78
C LYS A 302 22.93 2.33 -9.21
N TYR A 303 21.74 1.78 -8.94
CA TYR A 303 20.61 2.51 -8.37
C TYR A 303 20.46 2.30 -6.86
N TYR A 304 21.41 1.59 -6.25
CA TYR A 304 21.39 1.31 -4.82
C TYR A 304 21.48 2.60 -4.01
N ILE A 305 20.45 2.88 -3.24
CA ILE A 305 20.51 3.84 -2.14
C ILE A 305 20.36 3.03 -0.84
N PRO A 306 21.37 3.05 0.05
CA PRO A 306 21.31 2.29 1.29
C PRO A 306 20.12 2.73 2.14
N GLY A 307 19.59 1.77 2.91
CA GLY A 307 18.58 2.04 3.94
C GLY A 307 19.10 2.95 5.05
N ASP A 308 18.26 3.20 6.04
CA ASP A 308 18.67 3.98 7.20
C ASP A 308 19.69 3.17 8.02
N ASN A 309 20.97 3.58 8.00
CA ASN A 309 21.97 3.07 8.91
C ASN A 309 21.81 3.76 10.26
N GLY A 310 20.96 3.22 11.11
CA GLY A 310 20.96 3.64 12.50
C GLY A 310 19.73 3.25 13.27
N ASP A 311 19.99 2.71 14.44
CA ASP A 311 19.14 3.04 15.57
C ASP A 311 19.93 3.39 16.82
N TYR A 312 20.68 4.50 16.82
CA TYR A 312 21.36 4.96 18.03
C TYR A 312 20.37 5.14 19.20
N TYR A 313 19.16 5.65 18.94
CA TYR A 313 18.14 5.88 19.98
C TYR A 313 17.31 4.64 20.36
N TYR A 314 17.11 3.68 19.44
CA TYR A 314 16.30 2.50 19.69
C TYR A 314 17.10 1.21 19.92
N GLN A 315 18.40 1.21 19.60
CA GLN A 315 19.40 0.45 20.37
C GLN A 315 19.55 0.99 21.80
N LEU A 316 19.49 2.30 22.07
CA LEU A 316 19.55 2.80 23.46
C LEU A 316 18.36 2.34 24.33
N ARG A 317 17.15 2.24 23.75
CA ARG A 317 15.99 1.62 24.44
C ARG A 317 16.15 0.10 24.58
N PHE A 318 16.70 -0.60 23.59
CA PHE A 318 16.91 -2.05 23.63
C PHE A 318 18.13 -2.54 24.42
N VAL A 319 19.22 -1.76 24.49
CA VAL A 319 20.39 -2.04 25.34
C VAL A 319 20.02 -1.88 26.80
N ARG A 320 19.14 -0.91 27.12
CA ARG A 320 18.55 -0.78 28.46
C ARG A 320 17.67 -1.99 28.81
N LEU A 321 16.95 -2.55 27.84
CA LEU A 321 16.15 -3.78 27.99
C LEU A 321 17.01 -5.04 28.11
N ARG A 322 18.04 -5.19 27.28
CA ARG A 322 19.03 -6.28 27.35
C ARG A 322 19.80 -6.24 28.66
N MET A 323 20.21 -5.06 29.14
CA MET A 323 20.81 -4.89 30.47
C MET A 323 19.86 -5.32 31.58
N PHE A 324 18.57 -5.00 31.49
CA PHE A 324 17.59 -5.46 32.49
C PHE A 324 17.49 -7.00 32.51
N ARG A 325 17.39 -7.64 31.35
CA ARG A 325 17.36 -9.11 31.19
C ARG A 325 18.60 -9.81 31.74
N GLU A 326 19.80 -9.30 31.44
CA GLU A 326 21.06 -9.98 31.75
C GLU A 326 21.62 -9.64 33.14
N LYS A 327 21.36 -8.44 33.68
CA LYS A 327 21.91 -8.01 34.98
C LYS A 327 20.90 -7.94 36.13
N PHE A 328 19.64 -7.59 35.87
CA PHE A 328 18.70 -7.25 36.94
C PHE A 328 17.61 -8.32 37.17
N LEU A 329 17.15 -8.99 36.11
CA LEU A 329 16.13 -10.04 36.23
C LEU A 329 16.61 -11.30 36.98
N PRO A 330 17.84 -11.82 36.77
CA PRO A 330 18.33 -12.98 37.52
C PRO A 330 18.40 -12.78 39.04
N PRO A 331 18.93 -11.66 39.59
CA PRO A 331 18.93 -11.45 41.04
C PRO A 331 17.53 -11.22 41.63
N ILE A 332 16.60 -10.62 40.88
CA ILE A 332 15.21 -10.45 41.33
C ILE A 332 14.49 -11.81 41.42
N LEU A 333 14.66 -12.67 40.41
CA LEU A 333 14.11 -14.02 40.41
C LEU A 333 14.75 -14.90 41.50
N ALA A 334 16.06 -14.75 41.75
CA ALA A 334 16.74 -15.44 42.83
C ALA A 334 16.23 -14.99 44.22
N MET A 335 15.99 -13.69 44.42
CA MET A 335 15.40 -13.17 45.66
C MET A 335 13.97 -13.67 45.87
N LEU A 336 13.13 -13.68 44.82
CA LEU A 336 11.78 -14.24 44.88
C LEU A 336 11.79 -15.75 45.15
N GLY A 337 12.70 -16.49 44.52
CA GLY A 337 12.90 -17.91 44.79
C GLY A 337 13.31 -18.18 46.24
N ALA A 338 14.26 -17.40 46.78
CA ALA A 338 14.67 -17.49 48.17
C ALA A 338 13.52 -17.16 49.14
N PHE A 339 12.70 -16.16 48.82
CA PHE A 339 11.54 -15.77 49.61
C PHE A 339 10.47 -16.87 49.62
N LEU A 340 10.19 -17.49 48.47
CA LEU A 340 9.25 -18.61 48.36
C LEU A 340 9.75 -19.86 49.10
N ILE A 341 11.06 -20.13 49.08
CA ILE A 341 11.66 -21.23 49.85
C ILE A 341 11.55 -20.95 51.34
N PHE A 342 11.84 -19.73 51.79
CA PHE A 342 11.67 -19.33 53.19
C PHE A 342 10.22 -19.44 53.66
N TYR A 343 9.27 -19.02 52.84
CA TYR A 343 7.83 -19.12 53.11
C TYR A 343 7.29 -20.56 53.06
N ALA A 344 7.99 -21.49 52.41
CA ALA A 344 7.61 -22.90 52.40
C ALA A 344 8.21 -23.70 53.56
N LEU A 345 9.27 -23.18 54.20
CA LEU A 345 9.99 -23.81 55.31
C LEU A 345 9.60 -23.28 56.70
N PHE A 346 8.91 -22.15 56.76
CA PHE A 346 8.33 -21.53 57.94
C PHE A 346 6.84 -21.28 57.70
#